data_AF-A0A3B6IY90-F1
#
_entry.id   AF-A0A3B6IY90-F1
#
_cell.length_a   1.000
_cell.length_b   1.000
_cell.length_c   1.000
_cell.angle_alpha   90.00
_cell.angle_beta   90.00
_cell.angle_gamma   90.00
#
_symmetry.space_group_name_H-M   'P 1'
#
loop_
_entity.id
_entity.type
_entity.pdbx_description
1 polymer ?
#
loop_
_entity_poly.entity_id
_entity_poly.type
_entity_poly.pdbx_seq_one_letter_code
_entity_poly.pdbx_strand_id
1 'polypeptide(L)'
;MDPQATGVEKAAAPYGSWESPISADAVFAAEKEVHGLAVAGDGRVLWVETRPEEGGREVLVKEGASADGGNLDVTPQEFAVGSLAQMYGYGGAFAVQGDVVVFSNYTDQRLYRQTIGDNSPLPLTPDYGGSVVRFADGVFDPHFSRYVTIMEDHCKSSNPIATVVAVSTNVAEVNEPTVLVRGNDFYAFPRIDPTEKRMAWIEWSNPNMSWDKAQLWVGYFSGEGDVQKRICIAGEDPEFVESPTEPKWSSKGELFFITDRQNGFWNIHKWDEQSNVVVQVYSIDAEFSKPICFGVSSYAFLRNNDSSQKIACCYRQNGKSYVGLLDHDSGSFSKLDLPFSSVTNIVSGDGSFYVEGASATLLVSIAKVTLDEKRTMATDISIVWSSLDEIKKYTSYFSLPEFMEFPTVIPGQHSYAYFYPPHNLIFQGSSNEKPPLLVRTHGGPTDEARGVLDLSVQYWTSRGWALVDVNHGGSAGYGREFRERLLGKWGVVDVNDCCSCATFLVETGRVDGQRLCITGECAGGFTTLACLAFRQIFKAGASLYGIADLASLRAFARKGDAYYIDNLVGNEQAYFERSPINFAERFTCPVILFQGLEDTVVPPDQARTIYKAIKDKGLPVALVEYEGEPHVFRKLT
;
A
#
# COMPACT_ATOMS: atom_id res chain seq x y z
N MET A 1 29.04 4.57 -24.78
CA MET A 1 29.04 3.86 -26.08
C MET A 1 27.68 3.24 -26.21
N ASP A 2 26.94 3.71 -27.20
CA ASP A 2 25.52 3.47 -27.44
C ASP A 2 25.30 2.06 -28.00
N PRO A 3 24.70 1.11 -27.26
CA PRO A 3 24.44 -0.22 -27.78
C PRO A 3 23.01 -0.29 -28.34
N GLN A 4 22.92 -0.42 -29.66
CA GLN A 4 21.73 -0.77 -30.47
C GLN A 4 20.83 0.40 -30.95
N ALA A 5 21.39 1.24 -31.81
CA ALA A 5 20.65 1.79 -32.93
C ALA A 5 20.47 0.70 -34.02
N THR A 6 19.54 -0.24 -33.81
CA THR A 6 19.00 -1.03 -34.93
C THR A 6 18.05 -0.11 -35.70
N GLY A 7 18.53 0.43 -36.83
CA GLY A 7 17.82 1.36 -37.70
C GLY A 7 16.62 0.73 -38.42
N VAL A 8 15.53 0.49 -37.69
CA VAL A 8 14.21 0.30 -38.29
C VAL A 8 13.54 1.67 -38.29
N GLU A 9 13.28 2.21 -39.48
CA GLU A 9 12.53 3.46 -39.63
C GLU A 9 11.10 3.24 -39.12
N LYS A 10 10.71 3.97 -38.06
CA LYS A 10 9.39 3.84 -37.47
C LYS A 10 8.32 4.39 -38.41
N ALA A 11 7.23 3.66 -38.58
CA ALA A 11 6.09 4.09 -39.38
C ALA A 11 5.38 5.26 -38.70
N ALA A 12 5.12 6.34 -39.44
CA ALA A 12 4.31 7.45 -38.95
C ALA A 12 2.83 7.04 -38.92
N ALA A 13 2.19 7.16 -37.76
CA ALA A 13 0.77 6.89 -37.59
C ALA A 13 0.15 7.84 -36.55
N PRO A 14 -1.15 8.18 -36.66
CA PRO A 14 -1.83 9.02 -35.68
C PRO A 14 -1.72 8.47 -34.26
N TYR A 15 -1.51 9.34 -33.28
CA TYR A 15 -1.47 8.92 -31.88
C TYR A 15 -2.81 8.31 -31.45
N GLY A 16 -2.76 7.19 -30.73
CA GLY A 16 -3.93 6.40 -30.32
C GLY A 16 -4.28 5.26 -31.28
N SER A 17 -3.68 5.21 -32.48
CA SER A 17 -3.96 4.18 -33.50
C SER A 17 -2.85 3.14 -33.67
N TRP A 18 -1.79 3.21 -32.87
CA TRP A 18 -0.63 2.32 -33.02
C TRP A 18 -1.01 0.89 -32.61
N GLU A 19 -0.64 -0.08 -33.43
CA GLU A 19 -0.79 -1.49 -33.04
C GLU A 19 0.20 -1.83 -31.93
N SER A 20 -0.25 -2.60 -30.95
CA SER A 20 0.54 -3.02 -29.80
C SER A 20 0.29 -4.48 -29.46
N PRO A 21 1.34 -5.27 -29.16
CA PRO A 21 1.20 -6.66 -28.76
C PRO A 21 0.78 -6.83 -27.29
N ILE A 22 0.72 -5.74 -26.51
CA ILE A 22 0.24 -5.75 -25.12
C ILE A 22 -1.30 -5.73 -25.16
N SER A 23 -1.94 -6.89 -25.02
CA SER A 23 -3.40 -7.04 -24.94
C SER A 23 -3.93 -6.77 -23.54
N ALA A 24 -5.25 -6.58 -23.39
CA ALA A 24 -5.88 -6.51 -22.07
C ALA A 24 -5.65 -7.80 -21.25
N ASP A 25 -5.71 -8.97 -21.90
CA ASP A 25 -5.38 -10.26 -21.25
C ASP A 25 -3.94 -10.29 -20.70
N ALA A 26 -2.99 -9.68 -21.43
CA ALA A 26 -1.61 -9.60 -20.97
C ALA A 26 -1.44 -8.65 -19.78
N VAL A 27 -2.24 -7.58 -19.71
CA VAL A 27 -2.28 -6.68 -18.54
C VAL A 27 -2.77 -7.45 -17.32
N PHE A 28 -3.92 -8.12 -17.44
CA PHE A 28 -4.49 -8.89 -16.33
C PHE A 28 -3.60 -10.04 -15.87
N ALA A 29 -2.98 -10.78 -16.80
CA ALA A 29 -2.06 -11.86 -16.45
C ALA A 29 -0.81 -11.38 -15.68
N ALA A 30 -0.48 -10.09 -15.75
CA ALA A 30 0.64 -9.47 -15.03
C ALA A 30 0.30 -9.09 -13.58
N GLU A 31 -0.98 -9.05 -13.22
CA GLU A 31 -1.48 -8.59 -11.92
C GLU A 31 -1.40 -9.68 -10.85
N LYS A 32 -0.22 -10.32 -10.70
CA LYS A 32 0.08 -11.08 -9.49
C LYS A 32 0.56 -10.14 -8.41
N GLU A 33 -0.28 -9.91 -7.43
CA GLU A 33 0.08 -9.19 -6.22
C GLU A 33 0.82 -10.12 -5.26
N VAL A 34 1.86 -9.57 -4.62
CA VAL A 34 2.50 -10.17 -3.47
C VAL A 34 2.55 -9.19 -2.33
N HIS A 35 2.42 -9.71 -1.12
CA HIS A 35 2.55 -8.92 0.09
C HIS A 35 2.93 -9.81 1.27
N GLY A 36 3.39 -9.17 2.35
CA GLY A 36 3.77 -9.82 3.60
C GLY A 36 4.99 -10.72 3.44
N LEU A 37 6.15 -10.29 3.93
CA LEU A 37 7.36 -11.11 3.91
C LEU A 37 7.64 -11.71 5.29
N ALA A 38 8.11 -12.96 5.31
CA ALA A 38 8.67 -13.59 6.50
C ALA A 38 9.82 -14.55 6.11
N VAL A 39 10.58 -15.01 7.10
CA VAL A 39 11.67 -15.96 6.90
C VAL A 39 11.42 -17.21 7.75
N ALA A 40 11.45 -18.39 7.12
CA ALA A 40 11.30 -19.68 7.77
C ALA A 40 12.53 -20.05 8.61
N GLY A 41 12.42 -21.10 9.42
CA GLY A 41 13.51 -21.62 10.26
C GLY A 41 14.77 -22.03 9.49
N ASP A 42 14.63 -22.40 8.22
CA ASP A 42 15.73 -22.75 7.31
C ASP A 42 16.29 -21.56 6.52
N GLY A 43 15.85 -20.32 6.81
CA GLY A 43 16.37 -19.09 6.20
C GLY A 43 15.79 -18.73 4.83
N ARG A 44 14.81 -19.49 4.34
CA ARG A 44 14.09 -19.22 3.08
C ARG A 44 12.91 -18.28 3.30
N VAL A 45 12.62 -17.44 2.30
CA VAL A 45 11.56 -16.44 2.40
C VAL A 45 10.17 -17.06 2.15
N LEU A 46 9.16 -16.51 2.84
CA LEU A 46 7.75 -16.72 2.55
C LEU A 46 7.07 -15.41 2.17
N TRP A 47 6.05 -15.51 1.33
CA TRP A 47 5.20 -14.40 0.92
C TRP A 47 3.77 -14.85 0.66
N VAL A 48 2.81 -13.93 0.75
CA VAL A 48 1.45 -14.17 0.26
C VAL A 48 1.40 -13.78 -1.22
N GLU A 49 0.83 -14.65 -2.05
CA GLU A 49 0.63 -14.43 -3.48
C GLU A 49 -0.84 -14.69 -3.84
N THR A 50 -1.41 -13.78 -4.63
CA THR A 50 -2.79 -13.91 -5.14
C THR A 50 -2.87 -14.93 -6.28
N ARG A 51 -3.95 -15.71 -6.34
CA ARG A 51 -4.29 -16.64 -7.43
C ARG A 51 -5.55 -16.15 -8.18
N PRO A 52 -5.40 -15.31 -9.23
CA PRO A 52 -6.55 -14.83 -10.01
C PRO A 52 -7.42 -15.96 -10.59
N GLU A 53 -6.78 -17.04 -11.07
CA GLU A 53 -7.43 -18.24 -11.60
C GLU A 53 -8.22 -19.04 -10.56
N GLU A 54 -7.98 -18.79 -9.27
CA GLU A 54 -8.71 -19.38 -8.14
C GLU A 54 -9.64 -18.36 -7.47
N GLY A 55 -10.15 -17.39 -8.24
CA GLY A 55 -11.09 -16.39 -7.75
C GLY A 55 -10.45 -15.33 -6.84
N GLY A 56 -9.14 -15.11 -6.96
CA GLY A 56 -8.39 -14.14 -6.15
C GLY A 56 -7.96 -14.69 -4.78
N ARG A 57 -7.83 -16.02 -4.65
CA ARG A 57 -7.40 -16.68 -3.40
C ARG A 57 -5.98 -16.26 -3.02
N GLU A 58 -5.78 -15.89 -1.76
CA GLU A 58 -4.47 -15.51 -1.23
C GLU A 58 -3.76 -16.73 -0.62
N VAL A 59 -2.56 -17.03 -1.12
CA VAL A 59 -1.81 -18.25 -0.77
C VAL A 59 -0.47 -17.88 -0.16
N LEU A 60 -0.17 -18.38 1.04
CA LEU A 60 1.20 -18.32 1.57
C LEU A 60 2.09 -19.31 0.81
N VAL A 61 3.16 -18.78 0.23
CA VAL A 61 4.15 -19.50 -0.58
C VAL A 61 5.51 -19.43 0.11
N LYS A 62 6.30 -20.50 0.02
CA LYS A 62 7.69 -20.56 0.49
C LYS A 62 8.63 -20.79 -0.71
N GLU A 63 9.75 -20.09 -0.69
CA GLU A 63 10.84 -20.25 -1.66
C GLU A 63 11.28 -21.73 -1.78
N GLY A 64 11.42 -22.20 -3.02
CA GLY A 64 11.90 -23.54 -3.35
C GLY A 64 13.28 -23.88 -2.77
N ALA A 65 13.60 -25.17 -2.65
CA ALA A 65 14.92 -25.60 -2.12
C ALA A 65 16.04 -25.52 -3.18
N SER A 66 15.66 -25.47 -4.46
CA SER A 66 16.55 -25.28 -5.60
C SER A 66 15.83 -24.43 -6.65
N ALA A 67 16.57 -23.79 -7.54
CA ALA A 67 15.98 -22.99 -8.63
C ALA A 67 15.03 -23.80 -9.55
N ASP A 68 15.25 -25.12 -9.65
CA ASP A 68 14.45 -26.04 -10.46
C ASP A 68 13.30 -26.71 -9.68
N GLY A 69 13.39 -26.75 -8.35
CA GLY A 69 12.37 -27.28 -7.47
C GLY A 69 11.44 -26.15 -7.07
N GLY A 70 10.39 -25.92 -7.87
CA GLY A 70 9.49 -24.79 -7.76
C GLY A 70 9.00 -24.46 -6.34
N ASN A 71 8.45 -23.26 -6.19
CA ASN A 71 7.99 -22.76 -4.89
C ASN A 71 6.93 -23.68 -4.27
N LEU A 72 6.93 -23.72 -2.93
CA LEU A 72 6.01 -24.55 -2.15
C LEU A 72 4.80 -23.71 -1.72
N ASP A 73 3.61 -24.08 -2.19
CA ASP A 73 2.36 -23.57 -1.61
C ASP A 73 2.21 -24.16 -0.19
N VAL A 74 2.22 -23.28 0.81
CA VAL A 74 2.09 -23.64 2.23
C VAL A 74 0.62 -23.66 2.65
N THR A 75 -0.26 -22.96 1.91
CA THR A 75 -1.70 -22.88 2.22
C THR A 75 -2.45 -23.92 1.40
N PRO A 76 -3.18 -24.87 2.02
CA PRO A 76 -4.00 -25.85 1.31
C PRO A 76 -5.13 -25.18 0.50
N GLN A 77 -5.71 -25.93 -0.45
CA GLN A 77 -6.69 -25.40 -1.40
C GLN A 77 -7.99 -24.91 -0.72
N GLU A 78 -8.36 -25.50 0.41
CA GLU A 78 -9.55 -25.15 1.18
C GLU A 78 -9.40 -23.86 2.00
N PHE A 79 -8.18 -23.31 2.06
CA PHE A 79 -7.82 -22.15 2.88
C PHE A 79 -7.31 -20.99 2.03
N ALA A 80 -7.47 -19.79 2.56
CA ALA A 80 -6.96 -18.56 2.00
C ALA A 80 -6.40 -17.69 3.12
N VAL A 81 -5.21 -17.14 2.96
CA VAL A 81 -4.56 -16.31 3.98
C VAL A 81 -5.02 -14.87 3.81
N GLY A 82 -5.82 -14.36 4.74
CA GLY A 82 -6.33 -12.99 4.65
C GLY A 82 -7.14 -12.58 5.87
N SER A 83 -7.21 -11.27 6.16
CA SER A 83 -7.93 -10.73 7.31
C SER A 83 -8.81 -9.56 6.91
N LEU A 84 -9.98 -9.44 7.53
CA LEU A 84 -10.91 -8.32 7.38
C LEU A 84 -10.83 -7.33 8.56
N ALA A 85 -9.88 -7.52 9.48
CA ALA A 85 -9.72 -6.66 10.66
C ALA A 85 -9.35 -5.22 10.24
N GLN A 86 -10.02 -4.23 10.85
CA GLN A 86 -9.87 -2.79 10.61
C GLN A 86 -10.04 -2.36 9.13
N MET A 87 -10.51 -3.26 8.25
CA MET A 87 -10.61 -3.15 6.78
C MET A 87 -9.37 -2.60 6.06
N TYR A 88 -8.18 -2.78 6.66
CA TYR A 88 -6.96 -2.54 5.91
C TYR A 88 -6.54 -3.73 5.08
N GLY A 89 -7.01 -4.96 5.37
CA GLY A 89 -7.02 -6.15 4.50
C GLY A 89 -5.69 -6.64 3.88
N TYR A 90 -4.68 -5.79 3.78
CA TYR A 90 -3.51 -5.88 2.94
C TYR A 90 -2.28 -6.08 3.83
N GLY A 91 -2.30 -7.15 4.63
CA GLY A 91 -1.13 -7.57 5.41
C GLY A 91 -1.43 -7.95 6.85
N GLY A 92 -0.40 -8.46 7.52
CA GLY A 92 -0.49 -8.98 8.89
C GLY A 92 -1.40 -10.20 9.06
N ALA A 93 -1.80 -10.87 7.97
CA ALA A 93 -2.65 -12.05 8.03
C ALA A 93 -1.92 -13.32 8.46
N PHE A 94 -0.59 -13.28 8.63
CA PHE A 94 0.19 -14.42 9.10
C PHE A 94 1.44 -13.99 9.88
N ALA A 95 2.00 -14.92 10.64
CA ALA A 95 3.32 -14.84 11.25
C ALA A 95 4.01 -16.20 11.23
N VAL A 96 5.35 -16.19 11.30
CA VAL A 96 6.17 -17.39 11.24
C VAL A 96 7.13 -17.44 12.42
N GLN A 97 7.26 -18.62 13.04
CA GLN A 97 8.30 -18.92 14.04
C GLN A 97 8.89 -20.31 13.73
N GLY A 98 10.14 -20.34 13.27
CA GLY A 98 10.76 -21.58 12.79
C GLY A 98 9.99 -22.14 11.60
N ASP A 99 9.48 -23.37 11.72
CA ASP A 99 8.65 -24.02 10.69
C ASP A 99 7.16 -23.98 11.01
N VAL A 100 6.74 -23.18 12.00
CA VAL A 100 5.33 -23.03 12.38
C VAL A 100 4.80 -21.71 11.84
N VAL A 101 3.63 -21.77 11.22
CA VAL A 101 2.87 -20.62 10.72
C VAL A 101 1.59 -20.51 11.53
N VAL A 102 1.24 -19.30 11.94
CA VAL A 102 -0.13 -18.94 12.33
C VAL A 102 -0.66 -17.96 11.30
N PHE A 103 -1.88 -18.19 10.80
CA PHE A 103 -2.52 -17.34 9.82
C PHE A 103 -4.02 -17.16 10.09
N SER A 104 -4.55 -16.01 9.66
CA SER A 104 -5.99 -15.74 9.60
C SER A 104 -6.54 -16.32 8.31
N ASN A 105 -7.51 -17.22 8.42
CA ASN A 105 -8.18 -17.77 7.26
C ASN A 105 -9.27 -16.81 6.76
N TYR A 106 -9.24 -16.43 5.48
CA TYR A 106 -10.12 -15.41 4.93
C TYR A 106 -11.61 -15.76 5.07
N THR A 107 -11.96 -17.04 4.88
CA THR A 107 -13.36 -17.48 4.80
C THR A 107 -14.10 -17.38 6.13
N ASP A 108 -13.48 -17.80 7.23
CA ASP A 108 -14.11 -17.82 8.56
C ASP A 108 -13.48 -16.84 9.55
N GLN A 109 -12.40 -16.15 9.16
CA GLN A 109 -11.64 -15.18 9.95
C GLN A 109 -11.01 -15.75 11.23
N ARG A 110 -10.94 -17.08 11.37
CA ARG A 110 -10.30 -17.75 12.51
C ARG A 110 -8.79 -17.81 12.34
N LEU A 111 -8.08 -17.96 13.45
CA LEU A 111 -6.65 -18.26 13.44
C LEU A 111 -6.42 -19.76 13.29
N TYR A 112 -5.54 -20.12 12.37
CA TYR A 112 -5.08 -21.48 12.16
C TYR A 112 -3.58 -21.59 12.38
N ARG A 113 -3.15 -22.70 12.96
CA ARG A 113 -1.75 -23.09 13.12
C ARG A 113 -1.44 -24.25 12.18
N GLN A 114 -0.32 -24.16 11.49
CA GLN A 114 0.19 -25.24 10.65
C GLN A 114 1.71 -25.33 10.72
N THR A 115 2.23 -26.53 10.49
CA THR A 115 3.66 -26.74 10.25
C THR A 115 3.90 -26.66 8.74
N ILE A 116 4.93 -25.94 8.30
CA ILE A 116 5.26 -25.80 6.88
C ILE A 116 5.51 -27.19 6.26
N GLY A 117 4.79 -27.50 5.18
CA GLY A 117 4.84 -28.80 4.49
C GLY A 117 3.81 -29.82 4.97
N ASP A 118 3.05 -29.51 6.04
CA ASP A 118 1.80 -30.21 6.38
C ASP A 118 0.61 -29.51 5.71
N ASN A 119 -0.41 -30.29 5.34
CA ASN A 119 -1.63 -29.81 4.68
C ASN A 119 -2.86 -29.81 5.60
N SER A 120 -2.65 -29.88 6.93
CA SER A 120 -3.72 -29.98 7.92
C SER A 120 -3.72 -28.81 8.92
N PRO A 121 -4.15 -27.59 8.52
CA PRO A 121 -4.25 -26.47 9.44
C PRO A 121 -5.22 -26.77 10.58
N LEU A 122 -4.82 -26.46 11.81
CA LEU A 122 -5.64 -26.66 13.01
C LEU A 122 -6.05 -25.31 13.61
N PRO A 123 -7.32 -25.11 13.97
CA PRO A 123 -7.76 -23.83 14.51
C PRO A 123 -7.17 -23.58 15.90
N LEU A 124 -6.82 -22.32 16.18
CA LEU A 124 -6.43 -21.82 17.51
C LEU A 124 -7.57 -21.07 18.20
N THR A 125 -8.57 -20.59 17.44
CA THR A 125 -9.70 -19.83 17.96
C THR A 125 -11.03 -20.58 17.78
N PRO A 126 -12.04 -20.32 18.62
CA PRO A 126 -13.37 -20.89 18.49
C PRO A 126 -14.00 -20.69 17.11
N ASP A 127 -14.99 -21.52 16.79
CA ASP A 127 -15.86 -21.28 15.64
C ASP A 127 -16.96 -20.30 16.06
N TYR A 128 -16.94 -19.11 15.47
CA TYR A 128 -17.89 -18.05 15.74
C TYR A 128 -19.11 -18.08 14.80
N GLY A 129 -19.23 -19.09 13.93
CA GLY A 129 -20.35 -19.23 12.99
C GLY A 129 -20.33 -18.24 11.83
N GLY A 130 -19.16 -17.67 11.51
CA GLY A 130 -18.95 -16.71 10.41
C GLY A 130 -17.76 -15.77 10.65
N SER A 131 -17.58 -14.80 9.76
CA SER A 131 -16.48 -13.81 9.75
C SER A 131 -16.65 -12.66 10.76
N VAL A 132 -17.29 -12.95 11.90
CA VAL A 132 -17.70 -11.96 12.91
C VAL A 132 -16.61 -11.65 13.94
N VAL A 133 -15.65 -12.54 14.14
CA VAL A 133 -14.44 -12.24 14.93
C VAL A 133 -13.24 -12.32 14.00
N ARG A 134 -12.42 -11.27 14.00
CA ARG A 134 -11.36 -11.06 13.01
C ARG A 134 -10.03 -10.82 13.70
N PHE A 135 -8.97 -11.44 13.19
CA PHE A 135 -7.63 -11.36 13.78
C PHE A 135 -6.59 -10.88 12.75
N ALA A 136 -5.61 -10.08 13.20
CA ALA A 136 -4.52 -9.60 12.36
C ALA A 136 -3.27 -9.18 13.16
N ASP A 137 -2.16 -9.00 12.44
CA ASP A 137 -0.88 -8.44 12.89
C ASP A 137 -0.34 -9.10 14.16
N GLY A 138 -0.38 -10.43 14.21
CA GLY A 138 0.02 -11.16 15.40
C GLY A 138 1.51 -11.50 15.45
N VAL A 139 1.96 -11.83 16.66
CA VAL A 139 3.34 -12.15 17.00
C VAL A 139 3.38 -13.31 17.99
N PHE A 140 4.37 -14.18 17.86
CA PHE A 140 4.58 -15.27 18.81
C PHE A 140 5.17 -14.76 20.12
N ASP A 141 4.68 -15.29 21.24
CA ASP A 141 5.17 -15.06 22.59
C ASP A 141 5.50 -16.43 23.22
N PRO A 142 6.70 -16.98 22.98
CA PRO A 142 7.07 -18.32 23.42
C PRO A 142 7.16 -18.43 24.95
N HIS A 143 7.45 -17.34 25.66
CA HIS A 143 7.55 -17.33 27.11
C HIS A 143 6.26 -17.81 27.78
N PHE A 144 5.13 -17.29 27.30
CA PHE A 144 3.80 -17.65 27.78
C PHE A 144 3.08 -18.66 26.87
N SER A 145 3.80 -19.27 25.91
CA SER A 145 3.27 -20.24 24.95
C SER A 145 2.00 -19.76 24.22
N ARG A 146 1.98 -18.50 23.83
CA ARG A 146 0.81 -17.83 23.25
C ARG A 146 1.14 -17.07 21.97
N TYR A 147 0.08 -16.70 21.26
CA TYR A 147 0.11 -15.83 20.10
C TYR A 147 -0.64 -14.54 20.46
N VAL A 148 0.04 -13.40 20.33
CA VAL A 148 -0.54 -12.09 20.63
C VAL A 148 -0.95 -11.42 19.33
N THR A 149 -2.19 -10.95 19.22
CA THR A 149 -2.76 -10.45 17.96
C THR A 149 -3.79 -9.36 18.20
N ILE A 150 -4.11 -8.60 17.16
CA ILE A 150 -5.25 -7.67 17.15
C ILE A 150 -6.53 -8.46 16.89
N MET A 151 -7.59 -8.16 17.64
CA MET A 151 -8.91 -8.77 17.50
C MET A 151 -10.00 -7.70 17.33
N GLU A 152 -10.94 -7.94 16.41
CA GLU A 152 -12.23 -7.24 16.34
C GLU A 152 -13.39 -8.23 16.55
N ASP A 153 -14.25 -7.96 17.53
CA ASP A 153 -15.45 -8.78 17.80
C ASP A 153 -16.73 -8.07 17.34
N HIS A 154 -17.19 -8.41 16.14
CA HIS A 154 -18.41 -7.88 15.52
C HIS A 154 -19.69 -8.60 15.98
N CYS A 155 -19.63 -9.56 16.91
CA CYS A 155 -20.81 -10.32 17.35
C CYS A 155 -21.88 -9.43 17.99
N LYS A 156 -21.47 -8.30 18.59
CA LYS A 156 -22.36 -7.39 19.34
C LYS A 156 -22.50 -6.00 18.72
N SER A 157 -21.63 -5.63 17.78
CA SER A 157 -21.57 -4.29 17.20
C SER A 157 -21.03 -4.37 15.78
N SER A 158 -21.62 -3.62 14.85
CA SER A 158 -21.07 -3.40 13.51
C SER A 158 -19.85 -2.47 13.48
N ASN A 159 -19.58 -1.79 14.60
CA ASN A 159 -18.39 -0.96 14.82
C ASN A 159 -17.73 -1.39 16.14
N PRO A 160 -17.04 -2.54 16.17
CA PRO A 160 -16.36 -2.98 17.37
C PRO A 160 -15.11 -2.14 17.62
N ILE A 161 -14.71 -2.13 18.88
CA ILE A 161 -13.41 -1.61 19.30
C ILE A 161 -12.40 -2.73 19.13
N ALA A 162 -11.25 -2.45 18.51
CA ALA A 162 -10.17 -3.42 18.42
C ALA A 162 -9.56 -3.67 19.81
N THR A 163 -9.01 -4.86 20.03
CA THR A 163 -8.26 -5.18 21.25
C THR A 163 -6.98 -5.94 20.92
N VAL A 164 -5.99 -5.86 21.81
CA VAL A 164 -4.83 -6.75 21.76
C VAL A 164 -5.15 -7.96 22.65
N VAL A 165 -5.12 -9.16 22.07
CA VAL A 165 -5.49 -10.40 22.75
C VAL A 165 -4.38 -11.44 22.68
N ALA A 166 -4.42 -12.39 23.61
CA ALA A 166 -3.59 -13.58 23.67
C ALA A 166 -4.42 -14.83 23.32
N VAL A 167 -3.88 -15.68 22.47
CA VAL A 167 -4.45 -16.97 22.06
C VAL A 167 -3.44 -18.08 22.38
N SER A 168 -3.89 -19.20 22.93
CA SER A 168 -2.99 -20.35 23.19
C SER A 168 -2.41 -20.86 21.86
N THR A 169 -1.12 -21.21 21.85
CA THR A 169 -0.51 -21.89 20.69
C THR A 169 -0.75 -23.40 20.70
N ASN A 170 -1.34 -23.93 21.78
CA ASN A 170 -1.73 -25.32 21.90
C ASN A 170 -3.07 -25.57 21.20
N VAL A 171 -3.04 -26.31 20.09
CA VAL A 171 -4.23 -26.66 19.28
C VAL A 171 -5.25 -27.53 20.03
N ALA A 172 -4.87 -28.14 21.15
CA ALA A 172 -5.80 -28.86 22.02
C ALA A 172 -6.64 -27.92 22.91
N GLU A 173 -6.28 -26.65 23.00
CA GLU A 173 -6.87 -25.63 23.89
C GLU A 173 -7.53 -24.50 23.09
N VAL A 174 -8.55 -24.84 22.29
CA VAL A 174 -9.32 -23.85 21.54
C VAL A 174 -10.29 -23.13 22.48
N ASN A 175 -9.83 -22.03 23.08
CA ASN A 175 -10.57 -21.21 24.04
C ASN A 175 -10.77 -19.78 23.53
N GLU A 176 -11.66 -19.04 24.17
CA GLU A 176 -11.81 -17.60 23.91
C GLU A 176 -10.49 -16.85 24.19
N PRO A 177 -10.10 -15.89 23.33
CA PRO A 177 -8.89 -15.10 23.54
C PRO A 177 -8.92 -14.28 24.84
N THR A 178 -7.76 -14.20 25.50
CA THR A 178 -7.58 -13.37 26.70
C THR A 178 -7.21 -11.94 26.30
N VAL A 179 -7.98 -10.95 26.74
CA VAL A 179 -7.72 -9.53 26.43
C VAL A 179 -6.53 -9.01 27.24
N LEU A 180 -5.50 -8.53 26.55
CA LEU A 180 -4.31 -7.90 27.15
C LEU A 180 -4.42 -6.36 27.20
N VAL A 181 -4.89 -5.75 26.10
CA VAL A 181 -5.03 -4.28 25.99
C VAL A 181 -6.37 -3.92 25.36
N ARG A 182 -7.03 -2.92 25.92
CA ARG A 182 -8.30 -2.35 25.46
C ARG A 182 -8.46 -0.90 25.93
N GLY A 183 -9.43 -0.20 25.34
CA GLY A 183 -9.86 1.14 25.77
C GLY A 183 -9.64 2.24 24.73
N ASN A 184 -8.92 1.93 23.65
CA ASN A 184 -8.76 2.78 22.48
C ASN A 184 -9.51 2.18 21.28
N ASP A 185 -9.83 2.96 20.25
CA ASP A 185 -10.64 2.47 19.12
C ASP A 185 -9.86 1.46 18.25
N PHE A 186 -8.56 1.72 18.04
CA PHE A 186 -7.71 0.95 17.13
C PHE A 186 -6.34 0.62 17.73
N TYR A 187 -5.80 -0.50 17.25
CA TYR A 187 -4.51 -1.05 17.68
C TYR A 187 -3.76 -1.68 16.51
N ALA A 188 -2.43 -1.59 16.52
CA ALA A 188 -1.53 -2.24 15.56
C ALA A 188 -0.17 -2.57 16.18
N PHE A 189 0.60 -3.40 15.49
CA PHE A 189 1.98 -3.74 15.78
C PHE A 189 2.25 -4.22 17.23
N PRO A 190 1.53 -5.23 17.77
CA PRO A 190 1.97 -5.88 19.00
C PRO A 190 3.33 -6.54 18.75
N ARG A 191 4.36 -6.16 19.52
CA ARG A 191 5.74 -6.61 19.32
C ARG A 191 6.37 -6.98 20.65
N ILE A 192 6.74 -8.25 20.78
CA ILE A 192 7.30 -8.82 22.00
C ILE A 192 8.80 -8.53 22.07
N ASP A 193 9.24 -8.07 23.23
CA ASP A 193 10.66 -7.90 23.55
C ASP A 193 11.36 -9.27 23.65
N PRO A 194 12.54 -9.47 23.03
CA PRO A 194 13.33 -10.69 23.18
C PRO A 194 13.72 -11.05 24.62
N THR A 195 13.67 -10.11 25.57
CA THR A 195 13.85 -10.42 27.00
C THR A 195 12.58 -10.94 27.69
N GLU A 196 11.48 -11.04 26.96
CA GLU A 196 10.19 -11.66 27.34
C GLU A 196 9.46 -10.97 28.50
N LYS A 197 9.83 -9.72 28.81
CA LYS A 197 9.25 -8.95 29.92
C LYS A 197 8.27 -7.88 29.49
N ARG A 198 8.28 -7.52 28.20
CA ARG A 198 7.64 -6.31 27.68
C ARG A 198 7.02 -6.56 26.32
N MET A 199 6.06 -5.71 25.99
CA MET A 199 5.47 -5.62 24.66
C MET A 199 5.29 -4.16 24.27
N ALA A 200 5.56 -3.83 23.01
CA ALA A 200 5.20 -2.56 22.41
C ALA A 200 3.95 -2.71 21.54
N TRP A 201 3.15 -1.65 21.40
CA TRP A 201 2.06 -1.58 20.42
C TRP A 201 1.78 -0.13 20.02
N ILE A 202 1.11 0.04 18.89
CA ILE A 202 0.56 1.31 18.42
C ILE A 202 -0.95 1.34 18.74
N GLU A 203 -1.46 2.47 19.21
CA GLU A 203 -2.89 2.72 19.36
C GLU A 203 -3.27 4.13 18.89
N TRP A 204 -4.49 4.29 18.41
CA TRP A 204 -5.05 5.58 18.02
C TRP A 204 -6.57 5.58 18.17
N SER A 205 -7.14 6.79 18.26
CA SER A 205 -8.57 7.01 18.44
C SER A 205 -9.14 7.83 17.30
N ASN A 206 -10.44 7.65 17.08
CA ASN A 206 -11.23 8.58 16.31
C ASN A 206 -11.08 10.02 16.87
N PRO A 207 -11.06 11.06 16.00
CA PRO A 207 -11.31 11.01 14.56
C PRO A 207 -10.06 10.74 13.71
N ASN A 208 -8.92 10.42 14.31
CA ASN A 208 -7.65 10.35 13.58
C ASN A 208 -7.49 9.00 12.88
N MET A 209 -6.90 9.01 11.69
CA MET A 209 -6.24 7.83 11.14
C MET A 209 -4.85 7.69 11.76
N SER A 210 -4.26 6.50 11.61
CA SER A 210 -2.96 6.21 12.21
C SER A 210 -1.85 7.14 11.70
N TRP A 211 -1.93 7.58 10.44
CA TRP A 211 -1.02 8.56 9.81
C TRP A 211 -1.31 10.03 10.13
N ASP A 212 -2.46 10.33 10.74
CA ASP A 212 -2.78 11.67 11.24
C ASP A 212 -2.13 11.85 12.61
N LYS A 213 -2.48 10.95 13.55
CA LYS A 213 -1.98 10.93 14.92
C LYS A 213 -2.14 9.53 15.53
N ALA A 214 -1.05 8.99 16.05
CA ALA A 214 -1.05 7.72 16.77
C ALA A 214 -0.15 7.79 18.01
N GLN A 215 -0.21 6.76 18.86
CA GLN A 215 0.60 6.65 20.06
C GLN A 215 1.34 5.32 20.09
N LEU A 216 2.60 5.36 20.52
CA LEU A 216 3.40 4.18 20.80
C LEU A 216 3.42 3.93 22.30
N TRP A 217 3.05 2.74 22.71
CA TRP A 217 3.04 2.33 24.11
C TRP A 217 3.93 1.12 24.35
N VAL A 218 4.50 1.04 25.55
CA VAL A 218 5.20 -0.13 26.06
C VAL A 218 4.53 -0.59 27.34
N GLY A 219 4.19 -1.87 27.40
CA GLY A 219 3.60 -2.55 28.55
C GLY A 219 4.53 -3.60 29.13
N TYR A 220 4.49 -3.76 30.45
CA TYR A 220 5.29 -4.73 31.20
C TYR A 220 4.41 -5.88 31.67
N PHE A 221 4.86 -7.11 31.43
CA PHE A 221 4.15 -8.31 31.83
C PHE A 221 4.29 -8.61 33.33
N SER A 222 3.21 -9.13 33.92
CA SER A 222 3.23 -9.79 35.22
C SER A 222 3.85 -11.18 35.12
N GLY A 223 4.03 -11.85 36.26
CA GLY A 223 4.41 -13.28 36.27
C GLY A 223 3.36 -14.20 35.63
N GLU A 224 2.11 -13.74 35.51
CA GLU A 224 1.01 -14.47 34.86
C GLU A 224 0.83 -14.08 33.38
N GLY A 225 1.64 -13.13 32.88
CA GLY A 225 1.60 -12.69 31.47
C GLY A 225 0.62 -11.55 31.15
N ASP A 226 -0.05 -10.97 32.14
CA ASP A 226 -0.92 -9.80 31.98
C ASP A 226 -0.10 -8.50 31.88
N VAL A 227 -0.60 -7.52 31.13
CA VAL A 227 0.02 -6.17 31.08
C VAL A 227 -0.35 -5.37 32.34
N GLN A 228 0.62 -5.12 33.23
CA GLN A 228 0.36 -4.44 34.52
C GLN A 228 0.66 -2.94 34.50
N LYS A 229 1.81 -2.56 33.92
CA LYS A 229 2.25 -1.17 33.80
C LYS A 229 2.41 -0.85 32.33
N ARG A 230 1.97 0.34 31.92
CA ARG A 230 2.20 0.86 30.57
C ARG A 230 2.76 2.27 30.60
N ILE A 231 3.55 2.62 29.60
CA ILE A 231 4.18 3.93 29.41
C ILE A 231 3.97 4.34 27.95
N CYS A 232 3.51 5.56 27.72
CA CYS A 232 3.47 6.13 26.38
C CYS A 232 4.85 6.66 26.02
N ILE A 233 5.38 6.21 24.89
CA ILE A 233 6.73 6.51 24.41
C ILE A 233 6.73 7.66 23.41
N ALA A 234 5.71 7.72 22.56
CA ALA A 234 5.55 8.74 21.52
C ALA A 234 4.06 8.99 21.24
N GLY A 235 3.69 10.21 20.84
CA GLY A 235 2.33 10.58 20.42
C GLY A 235 1.42 11.17 21.50
N GLU A 236 1.90 11.33 22.74
CA GLU A 236 1.14 11.95 23.84
C GLU A 236 1.43 13.45 24.01
N ASP A 237 2.55 13.94 23.47
CA ASP A 237 2.95 15.33 23.62
C ASP A 237 1.90 16.29 23.00
N PRO A 238 1.36 17.26 23.77
CA PRO A 238 0.41 18.23 23.24
C PRO A 238 1.04 19.33 22.39
N GLU A 239 2.37 19.52 22.44
CA GLU A 239 3.07 20.60 21.73
C GLU A 239 3.23 20.32 20.23
N PHE A 240 3.18 19.06 19.81
CA PHE A 240 3.26 18.67 18.41
C PHE A 240 2.48 17.38 18.12
N VAL A 241 2.12 17.18 16.86
CA VAL A 241 1.47 15.96 16.38
C VAL A 241 2.52 15.03 15.80
N GLU A 242 2.41 13.74 16.08
CA GLU A 242 3.23 12.71 15.47
C GLU A 242 2.45 11.42 15.22
N SER A 243 2.96 10.60 14.31
CA SER A 243 2.38 9.35 13.86
C SER A 243 3.43 8.23 13.98
N PRO A 244 3.66 7.67 15.18
CA PRO A 244 4.56 6.55 15.36
C PRO A 244 4.03 5.26 14.70
N THR A 245 4.92 4.44 14.17
CA THR A 245 4.63 3.18 13.49
C THR A 245 5.81 2.20 13.58
N GLU A 246 5.56 0.94 13.24
CA GLU A 246 6.54 -0.14 13.11
C GLU A 246 7.54 -0.25 14.28
N PRO A 247 7.09 -0.36 15.54
CA PRO A 247 8.00 -0.65 16.64
C PRO A 247 8.68 -2.01 16.43
N LYS A 248 9.99 -2.10 16.66
CA LYS A 248 10.75 -3.35 16.62
C LYS A 248 11.78 -3.35 17.74
N TRP A 249 11.91 -4.49 18.40
CA TRP A 249 12.92 -4.71 19.42
C TRP A 249 14.20 -5.26 18.80
N SER A 250 15.33 -4.66 19.17
CA SER A 250 16.64 -5.22 18.84
C SER A 250 16.90 -6.48 19.66
N SER A 251 17.90 -7.27 19.26
CA SER A 251 18.35 -8.44 20.04
C SER A 251 18.82 -8.11 21.47
N LYS A 252 19.12 -6.84 21.76
CA LYS A 252 19.51 -6.34 23.09
C LYS A 252 18.30 -5.89 23.93
N GLY A 253 17.08 -5.97 23.39
CA GLY A 253 15.88 -5.45 24.05
C GLY A 253 15.76 -3.93 23.99
N GLU A 254 16.35 -3.29 22.98
CA GLU A 254 16.20 -1.85 22.72
C GLU A 254 15.06 -1.61 21.72
N LEU A 255 14.20 -0.62 21.98
CA LEU A 255 13.06 -0.33 21.12
C LEU A 255 13.40 0.72 20.07
N PHE A 256 13.24 0.34 18.81
CA PHE A 256 13.28 1.23 17.65
C PHE A 256 11.88 1.33 17.06
N PHE A 257 11.58 2.44 16.41
CA PHE A 257 10.31 2.68 15.75
C PHE A 257 10.44 3.83 14.74
N ILE A 258 9.45 4.01 13.89
CA ILE A 258 9.41 5.10 12.92
C ILE A 258 8.40 6.13 13.39
N THR A 259 8.72 7.42 13.30
CA THR A 259 7.77 8.52 13.58
C THR A 259 8.14 9.73 12.74
N ASP A 260 7.15 10.54 12.39
CA ASP A 260 7.27 11.77 11.60
C ASP A 260 7.35 13.03 12.47
N ARG A 261 7.77 12.87 13.73
CA ARG A 261 8.03 14.00 14.63
C ARG A 261 9.12 14.92 14.05
N GLN A 262 9.09 16.17 14.49
CA GLN A 262 10.06 17.21 14.15
C GLN A 262 10.01 17.65 12.68
N ASN A 263 10.76 16.99 11.78
CA ASN A 263 10.90 17.44 10.39
C ASN A 263 9.70 17.05 9.51
N GLY A 264 8.73 16.30 10.04
CA GLY A 264 7.54 15.89 9.31
C GLY A 264 7.75 14.68 8.40
N PHE A 265 8.94 14.08 8.37
CA PHE A 265 9.22 12.87 7.61
C PHE A 265 9.35 11.67 8.54
N TRP A 266 8.75 10.55 8.18
CA TRP A 266 8.90 9.31 8.94
C TRP A 266 10.35 8.87 8.94
N ASN A 267 11.03 8.99 10.09
CA ASN A 267 12.42 8.58 10.28
C ASN A 267 12.53 7.57 11.43
N ILE A 268 13.61 6.79 11.46
CA ILE A 268 13.86 5.80 12.52
C ILE A 268 14.35 6.51 13.79
N HIS A 269 13.68 6.20 14.89
CA HIS A 269 13.96 6.67 16.23
C HIS A 269 14.18 5.49 17.18
N LYS A 270 14.82 5.78 18.31
CA LYS A 270 15.08 4.83 19.39
C LYS A 270 14.55 5.40 20.69
N TRP A 271 13.96 4.54 21.53
CA TRP A 271 13.61 4.91 22.90
C TRP A 271 14.76 4.61 23.85
N ASP A 272 15.17 5.62 24.62
CA ASP A 272 16.02 5.45 25.80
C ASP A 272 15.15 5.25 27.04
N GLU A 273 15.09 4.00 27.51
CA GLU A 273 14.27 3.60 28.67
C GLU A 273 14.72 4.28 29.98
N GLN A 274 16.00 4.62 30.14
CA GLN A 274 16.50 5.19 31.40
C GLN A 274 16.04 6.63 31.60
N SER A 275 16.11 7.42 30.53
CA SER A 275 15.69 8.83 30.54
C SER A 275 14.24 9.03 30.11
N ASN A 276 13.61 8.00 29.55
CA ASN A 276 12.32 8.05 28.87
C ASN A 276 12.28 9.08 27.74
N VAL A 277 13.37 9.17 26.96
CA VAL A 277 13.52 10.11 25.85
C VAL A 277 13.57 9.34 24.52
N VAL A 278 12.93 9.91 23.50
CA VAL A 278 13.03 9.42 22.13
C VAL A 278 14.19 10.13 21.44
N VAL A 279 15.15 9.34 20.97
CA VAL A 279 16.36 9.79 20.29
C VAL A 279 16.23 9.49 18.79
N GLN A 280 16.45 10.50 17.97
CA GLN A 280 16.51 10.32 16.52
C GLN A 280 17.80 9.57 16.16
N VAL A 281 17.69 8.47 15.39
CA VAL A 281 18.86 7.67 15.03
C VAL A 281 19.59 8.29 13.83
N TYR A 282 18.82 8.71 12.82
CA TYR A 282 19.32 9.40 11.65
C TYR A 282 18.25 10.34 11.10
N SER A 283 18.65 11.52 10.64
CA SER A 283 17.75 12.56 10.15
C SER A 283 17.96 12.81 8.67
N ILE A 284 16.91 12.65 7.89
CA ILE A 284 16.89 12.95 6.45
C ILE A 284 15.45 13.25 6.01
N ASP A 285 15.30 14.18 5.08
CA ASP A 285 14.01 14.52 4.46
C ASP A 285 13.61 13.42 3.47
N ALA A 286 13.19 12.28 4.02
CA ALA A 286 12.78 11.08 3.31
C ALA A 286 11.84 10.23 4.18
N GLU A 287 10.89 9.55 3.55
CA GLU A 287 9.90 8.71 4.23
C GLU A 287 10.43 7.28 4.39
N PHE A 288 10.62 6.82 5.62
CA PHE A 288 11.00 5.43 5.93
C PHE A 288 9.80 4.51 6.12
N SER A 289 8.59 5.04 6.06
CA SER A 289 7.36 4.25 6.12
C SER A 289 6.30 4.90 5.24
N LYS A 290 5.10 4.33 5.26
CA LYS A 290 3.93 4.78 4.51
C LYS A 290 2.71 4.76 5.43
N PRO A 291 1.61 5.43 5.05
CA PRO A 291 0.32 5.29 5.71
C PRO A 291 0.02 3.82 6.01
N ILE A 292 -0.25 3.52 7.29
CA ILE A 292 -0.14 2.17 7.83
C ILE A 292 -1.09 1.20 7.13
N CYS A 293 -0.54 0.05 6.80
CA CYS A 293 -1.27 -1.21 6.72
C CYS A 293 -0.61 -2.21 7.69
N PHE A 294 -1.35 -3.19 8.17
CA PHE A 294 -0.78 -4.27 9.00
C PHE A 294 0.37 -4.99 8.27
N GLY A 295 1.36 -5.45 9.02
CA GLY A 295 2.45 -6.27 8.46
C GLY A 295 3.45 -5.54 7.56
N VAL A 296 3.34 -4.21 7.40
CA VAL A 296 4.40 -3.41 6.75
C VAL A 296 5.70 -3.57 7.54
N SER A 297 6.80 -3.79 6.81
CA SER A 297 8.14 -3.90 7.40
C SER A 297 9.15 -3.10 6.59
N SER A 298 9.30 -1.83 6.90
CA SER A 298 10.20 -0.92 6.19
C SER A 298 11.65 -1.02 6.64
N TYR A 299 11.94 -1.71 7.75
CA TYR A 299 13.31 -1.94 8.22
C TYR A 299 13.46 -3.27 8.96
N ALA A 300 14.67 -3.83 8.98
CA ALA A 300 14.99 -5.01 9.76
C ALA A 300 16.39 -4.90 10.38
N PHE A 301 16.54 -5.44 11.59
CA PHE A 301 17.85 -5.63 12.20
C PHE A 301 18.59 -6.75 11.48
N LEU A 302 19.78 -6.44 10.99
CA LEU A 302 20.67 -7.41 10.37
C LEU A 302 21.33 -8.23 11.46
N ARG A 303 21.25 -9.56 11.36
CA ARG A 303 21.98 -10.44 12.27
C ARG A 303 23.48 -10.27 12.02
N ASN A 304 24.20 -9.89 13.08
CA ASN A 304 25.64 -9.76 13.08
C ASN A 304 26.25 -10.61 14.20
N ASN A 305 27.47 -11.11 13.96
CA ASN A 305 28.24 -11.87 14.94
C ASN A 305 28.92 -10.94 15.95
N ASP A 306 29.17 -9.69 15.56
CA ASP A 306 29.56 -8.63 16.48
C ASP A 306 28.31 -8.01 17.13
N SER A 307 28.49 -7.33 18.26
CA SER A 307 27.40 -6.71 19.00
C SER A 307 26.83 -5.44 18.35
N SER A 308 27.17 -5.12 17.08
CA SER A 308 26.69 -3.89 16.43
C SER A 308 25.23 -3.99 16.02
N GLN A 309 24.50 -2.88 16.19
CA GLN A 309 23.10 -2.75 15.75
C GLN A 309 23.05 -2.16 14.34
N LYS A 310 23.07 -3.04 13.34
CA LYS A 310 22.91 -2.66 11.92
C LYS A 310 21.50 -2.89 11.45
N ILE A 311 20.96 -1.91 10.73
CA ILE A 311 19.59 -1.89 10.26
C ILE A 311 19.61 -1.73 8.74
N ALA A 312 18.96 -2.65 8.02
CA ALA A 312 18.60 -2.43 6.63
C ALA A 312 17.22 -1.77 6.59
N CYS A 313 17.05 -0.72 5.81
CA CYS A 313 15.79 0.03 5.73
C CYS A 313 15.46 0.49 4.31
N CYS A 314 14.18 0.48 3.97
CA CYS A 314 13.63 1.16 2.81
C CYS A 314 13.37 2.62 3.18
N TYR A 315 13.69 3.53 2.27
CA TYR A 315 13.30 4.92 2.41
C TYR A 315 12.96 5.52 1.05
N ARG A 316 12.11 6.53 1.04
CA ARG A 316 11.60 7.17 -0.17
C ARG A 316 11.91 8.65 -0.18
N GLN A 317 12.47 9.11 -1.29
CA GLN A 317 12.92 10.49 -1.46
C GLN A 317 12.82 10.89 -2.93
N ASN A 318 12.25 12.07 -3.20
CA ASN A 318 12.15 12.65 -4.55
C ASN A 318 11.56 11.67 -5.59
N GLY A 319 10.46 11.02 -5.24
CA GLY A 319 9.76 10.10 -6.15
C GLY A 319 10.49 8.79 -6.45
N LYS A 320 11.48 8.39 -5.65
CA LYS A 320 12.14 7.08 -5.76
C LYS A 320 12.36 6.48 -4.38
N SER A 321 12.29 5.16 -4.30
CA SER A 321 12.69 4.44 -3.10
C SER A 321 14.12 3.91 -3.22
N TYR A 322 14.75 3.73 -2.08
CA TYR A 322 16.13 3.26 -1.93
C TYR A 322 16.21 2.30 -0.74
N VAL A 323 17.28 1.52 -0.69
CA VAL A 323 17.65 0.75 0.51
C VAL A 323 18.89 1.37 1.14
N GLY A 324 18.81 1.61 2.45
CA GLY A 324 19.89 2.09 3.28
C GLY A 324 20.37 1.04 4.26
N LEU A 325 21.66 1.14 4.62
CA LEU A 325 22.26 0.48 5.77
C LEU A 325 22.57 1.55 6.81
N LEU A 326 21.91 1.44 7.95
CA LEU A 326 22.07 2.31 9.09
C LEU A 326 22.84 1.56 10.18
N ASP A 327 23.93 2.15 10.63
CA ASP A 327 24.71 1.67 11.77
C ASP A 327 24.49 2.64 12.94
N HIS A 328 23.67 2.21 13.90
CA HIS A 328 23.28 3.04 15.04
C HIS A 328 24.47 3.39 15.94
N ASP A 329 25.40 2.46 16.14
CA ASP A 329 26.51 2.63 17.08
C ASP A 329 27.55 3.63 16.56
N SER A 330 27.77 3.67 15.24
CA SER A 330 28.65 4.65 14.59
C SER A 330 27.94 5.93 14.11
N GLY A 331 26.61 5.91 14.02
CA GLY A 331 25.81 6.99 13.43
C GLY A 331 25.97 7.12 11.91
N SER A 332 26.42 6.06 11.23
CA SER A 332 26.65 6.08 9.78
C SER A 332 25.45 5.54 9.01
N PHE A 333 25.22 6.13 7.83
CA PHE A 333 24.16 5.73 6.90
C PHE A 333 24.74 5.63 5.49
N SER A 334 24.60 4.49 4.85
CA SER A 334 25.02 4.28 3.47
C SER A 334 23.88 3.73 2.63
N LYS A 335 23.80 4.16 1.37
CA LYS A 335 22.86 3.64 0.40
C LYS A 335 23.41 2.36 -0.24
N LEU A 336 22.54 1.36 -0.45
CA LEU A 336 22.79 0.21 -1.29
C LEU A 336 22.23 0.44 -2.70
N ASP A 337 23.07 0.20 -3.71
CA ASP A 337 22.64 0.26 -5.11
C ASP A 337 21.97 -1.06 -5.50
N LEU A 338 20.63 -1.02 -5.54
CA LEU A 338 19.78 -2.12 -6.00
C LEU A 338 19.09 -1.72 -7.32
N PRO A 339 18.69 -2.69 -8.17
CA PRO A 339 18.05 -2.41 -9.47
C PRO A 339 16.59 -1.95 -9.36
N PHE A 340 16.17 -1.44 -8.20
CA PHE A 340 14.79 -1.07 -7.90
C PHE A 340 14.63 0.44 -7.79
N SER A 341 13.52 0.98 -8.33
CA SER A 341 13.10 2.37 -8.13
C SER A 341 11.97 2.51 -7.12
N SER A 342 11.38 1.38 -6.70
CA SER A 342 10.43 1.27 -5.60
C SER A 342 10.76 0.03 -4.77
N VAL A 343 10.76 0.20 -3.44
CA VAL A 343 10.97 -0.85 -2.44
C VAL A 343 10.09 -0.56 -1.23
N THR A 344 9.53 -1.61 -0.61
CA THR A 344 8.43 -1.45 0.37
C THR A 344 8.56 -2.36 1.60
N ASN A 345 9.04 -3.61 1.46
CA ASN A 345 9.15 -4.55 2.58
C ASN A 345 10.54 -5.18 2.67
N ILE A 346 11.10 -5.24 3.88
CA ILE A 346 12.39 -5.88 4.21
C ILE A 346 12.21 -6.88 5.35
N VAL A 347 12.83 -8.04 5.20
CA VAL A 347 13.02 -9.04 6.27
C VAL A 347 14.46 -9.54 6.31
N SER A 348 15.04 -9.69 7.50
CA SER A 348 16.41 -10.19 7.66
C SER A 348 16.47 -11.70 7.49
N GLY A 349 17.43 -12.16 6.68
CA GLY A 349 17.93 -13.53 6.68
C GLY A 349 19.24 -13.65 7.47
N ASP A 350 19.85 -14.83 7.41
CA ASP A 350 21.22 -15.00 7.90
C ASP A 350 22.20 -14.47 6.85
N GLY A 351 23.01 -13.48 7.25
CA GLY A 351 23.93 -12.75 6.39
C GLY A 351 23.39 -12.10 5.13
N SER A 352 22.07 -11.95 5.06
CA SER A 352 21.35 -11.42 3.91
C SER A 352 20.06 -10.76 4.40
N PHE A 353 19.37 -10.07 3.51
CA PHE A 353 17.98 -9.69 3.71
C PHE A 353 17.19 -9.92 2.42
N TYR A 354 15.89 -10.08 2.55
CA TYR A 354 14.97 -10.10 1.42
C TYR A 354 14.26 -8.76 1.33
N VAL A 355 14.06 -8.29 0.11
CA VAL A 355 13.35 -7.05 -0.19
C VAL A 355 12.35 -7.25 -1.31
N GLU A 356 11.16 -6.69 -1.12
CA GLU A 356 10.18 -6.52 -2.19
C GLU A 356 10.51 -5.25 -2.98
N GLY A 357 10.69 -5.39 -4.30
CA GLY A 357 11.11 -4.30 -5.16
C GLY A 357 10.56 -4.39 -6.57
N ALA A 358 10.41 -3.22 -7.18
CA ALA A 358 10.04 -3.05 -8.57
C ALA A 358 10.82 -1.90 -9.20
N SER A 359 10.87 -1.85 -10.53
CA SER A 359 11.49 -0.74 -11.26
C SER A 359 10.68 -0.37 -12.50
N ALA A 360 11.12 0.65 -13.23
CA ALA A 360 10.54 1.01 -14.51
C ALA A 360 10.56 -0.12 -15.56
N THR A 361 11.40 -1.14 -15.36
CA THR A 361 11.59 -2.26 -16.30
C THR A 361 11.48 -3.64 -15.63
N LEU A 362 11.36 -3.68 -14.30
CA LEU A 362 11.18 -4.89 -13.51
C LEU A 362 9.83 -4.84 -12.82
N LEU A 363 9.04 -5.90 -12.99
CA LEU A 363 7.82 -6.11 -12.22
C LEU A 363 8.15 -6.29 -10.74
N VAL A 364 7.10 -6.24 -9.92
CA VAL A 364 7.18 -6.61 -8.51
C VAL A 364 7.88 -7.95 -8.40
N SER A 365 8.95 -7.95 -7.61
CA SER A 365 9.85 -9.07 -7.44
C SER A 365 10.33 -9.12 -5.99
N ILE A 366 10.67 -10.31 -5.52
CA ILE A 366 11.35 -10.50 -4.25
C ILE A 366 12.81 -10.77 -4.56
N ALA A 367 13.71 -10.00 -3.96
CA ALA A 367 15.14 -10.17 -4.12
C ALA A 367 15.81 -10.54 -2.80
N LYS A 368 16.74 -11.47 -2.86
CA LYS A 368 17.69 -11.76 -1.79
C LYS A 368 18.95 -10.92 -2.02
N VAL A 369 19.30 -10.11 -1.02
CA VAL A 369 20.51 -9.30 -1.01
C VAL A 369 21.48 -9.90 0.01
N THR A 370 22.56 -10.49 -0.50
CA THR A 370 23.63 -11.03 0.34
C THR A 370 24.62 -9.92 0.66
N LEU A 371 25.01 -9.82 1.92
CA LEU A 371 25.92 -8.78 2.40
C LEU A 371 27.32 -9.35 2.66
N ASP A 372 28.33 -8.48 2.59
CA ASP A 372 29.68 -8.79 3.04
C ASP A 372 29.69 -9.16 4.54
N GLU A 373 30.79 -9.76 5.03
CA GLU A 373 30.91 -10.18 6.43
C GLU A 373 30.64 -9.04 7.41
N LYS A 374 31.05 -7.81 7.04
CA LYS A 374 30.86 -6.62 7.87
C LYS A 374 29.48 -6.00 7.73
N ARG A 375 28.61 -6.47 6.85
CA ARG A 375 27.27 -5.89 6.59
C ARG A 375 27.33 -4.40 6.26
N THR A 376 28.24 -4.03 5.37
CA THR A 376 28.46 -2.67 4.86
C THR A 376 28.12 -2.52 3.38
N MET A 377 28.09 -3.61 2.62
CA MET A 377 27.76 -3.58 1.19
C MET A 377 27.12 -4.89 0.72
N ALA A 378 26.39 -4.83 -0.38
CA ALA A 378 25.88 -6.01 -1.06
C ALA A 378 26.99 -6.70 -1.86
N THR A 379 27.13 -8.01 -1.69
CA THR A 379 28.04 -8.86 -2.47
C THR A 379 27.34 -9.61 -3.59
N ASP A 380 26.04 -9.88 -3.43
CA ASP A 380 25.22 -10.57 -4.42
C ASP A 380 23.76 -10.13 -4.30
N ILE A 381 23.05 -10.08 -5.43
CA ILE A 381 21.63 -9.78 -5.52
C ILE A 381 20.99 -10.81 -6.45
N SER A 382 20.06 -11.60 -5.94
CA SER A 382 19.33 -12.62 -6.71
C SER A 382 17.83 -12.41 -6.60
N ILE A 383 17.13 -12.48 -7.73
CA ILE A 383 15.66 -12.47 -7.77
C ILE A 383 15.19 -13.88 -7.43
N VAL A 384 14.45 -14.02 -6.32
CA VAL A 384 13.89 -15.31 -5.86
C VAL A 384 12.47 -15.54 -6.37
N TRP A 385 11.76 -14.46 -6.70
CA TRP A 385 10.41 -14.49 -7.27
C TRP A 385 10.13 -13.23 -8.10
N SER A 386 9.33 -13.37 -9.16
CA SER A 386 8.83 -12.25 -9.99
C SER A 386 7.45 -12.58 -10.56
N SER A 387 6.58 -11.56 -10.68
CA SER A 387 5.16 -11.72 -11.08
C SER A 387 4.96 -12.49 -12.41
N LEU A 388 5.71 -12.19 -13.48
CA LEU A 388 5.62 -12.95 -14.73
C LEU A 388 6.83 -12.75 -15.66
N ASP A 389 7.57 -13.82 -15.95
CA ASP A 389 8.76 -13.76 -16.81
C ASP A 389 8.44 -13.52 -18.30
N GLU A 390 7.25 -13.94 -18.77
CA GLU A 390 6.85 -13.78 -20.18
C GLU A 390 6.74 -12.33 -20.62
N ILE A 391 6.54 -11.40 -19.68
CA ILE A 391 6.38 -9.96 -19.95
C ILE A 391 7.67 -9.34 -20.52
N LYS A 392 8.82 -10.00 -20.33
CA LYS A 392 10.10 -9.59 -20.94
C LYS A 392 10.00 -9.48 -22.47
N LYS A 393 9.09 -10.21 -23.13
CA LYS A 393 8.84 -10.08 -24.58
C LYS A 393 8.35 -8.68 -25.00
N TYR A 394 7.79 -7.91 -24.07
CA TYR A 394 7.28 -6.56 -24.28
C TYR A 394 8.28 -5.45 -23.94
N THR A 395 9.51 -5.77 -23.51
CA THR A 395 10.49 -4.78 -23.04
C THR A 395 10.71 -3.62 -24.02
N SER A 396 10.71 -3.89 -25.32
CA SER A 396 10.89 -2.88 -26.37
C SER A 396 9.68 -1.94 -26.57
N TYR A 397 8.58 -2.17 -25.84
CA TYR A 397 7.37 -1.35 -25.84
C TYR A 397 7.20 -0.58 -24.52
N PHE A 398 8.11 -0.71 -23.56
CA PHE A 398 7.98 -0.02 -22.27
C PHE A 398 8.34 1.46 -22.40
N SER A 399 7.37 2.30 -22.05
CA SER A 399 7.57 3.69 -21.73
C SER A 399 8.10 3.83 -20.31
N LEU A 400 9.25 4.50 -20.17
CA LEU A 400 9.89 4.74 -18.88
C LEU A 400 9.27 5.96 -18.19
N PRO A 401 9.05 5.91 -16.86
CA PRO A 401 8.52 7.03 -16.10
C PRO A 401 9.52 8.17 -16.02
N GLU A 402 9.05 9.37 -16.32
CA GLU A 402 9.72 10.63 -16.01
C GLU A 402 9.11 11.23 -14.74
N PHE A 403 9.87 11.20 -13.63
CA PHE A 403 9.45 11.90 -12.42
C PHE A 403 9.52 13.41 -12.65
N MET A 404 8.41 14.11 -12.41
CA MET A 404 8.27 15.54 -12.65
C MET A 404 7.65 16.25 -11.47
N GLU A 405 8.09 17.50 -11.29
CA GLU A 405 7.50 18.49 -10.40
C GLU A 405 6.81 19.54 -11.26
N PHE A 406 5.60 19.96 -10.86
CA PHE A 406 4.82 20.95 -11.60
C PHE A 406 4.17 21.97 -10.65
N PRO A 407 3.95 23.21 -11.10
CA PRO A 407 3.30 24.24 -10.28
C PRO A 407 1.81 23.94 -10.10
N THR A 408 1.31 24.19 -8.89
CA THR A 408 -0.12 24.12 -8.57
C THR A 408 -0.80 25.47 -8.83
N VAL A 409 -2.12 25.55 -8.61
CA VAL A 409 -2.86 26.83 -8.63
C VAL A 409 -2.46 27.79 -7.51
N ILE A 410 -1.76 27.31 -6.47
CA ILE A 410 -1.26 28.13 -5.37
C ILE A 410 0.18 28.57 -5.70
N PRO A 411 0.46 29.89 -5.81
CA PRO A 411 1.80 30.38 -6.14
C PRO A 411 2.87 29.87 -5.18
N GLY A 412 3.96 29.32 -5.72
CA GLY A 412 5.08 28.77 -4.96
C GLY A 412 4.85 27.36 -4.41
N GLN A 413 3.65 26.78 -4.56
CA GLN A 413 3.42 25.37 -4.24
C GLN A 413 3.55 24.49 -5.48
N HIS A 414 4.20 23.34 -5.29
CA HIS A 414 4.39 22.32 -6.30
C HIS A 414 3.73 20.99 -5.91
N SER A 415 3.41 20.20 -6.93
CA SER A 415 2.94 18.81 -6.83
C SER A 415 3.76 17.95 -7.78
N TYR A 416 3.64 16.63 -7.68
CA TYR A 416 4.52 15.66 -8.31
C TYR A 416 3.75 14.69 -9.19
N ALA A 417 4.39 14.17 -10.23
CA ALA A 417 3.79 13.16 -11.08
C ALA A 417 4.85 12.27 -11.75
N TYR A 418 4.40 11.15 -12.29
CA TYR A 418 5.17 10.36 -13.25
C TYR A 418 4.55 10.50 -14.63
N PHE A 419 5.28 11.09 -15.56
CA PHE A 419 4.86 11.18 -16.96
C PHE A 419 5.45 10.03 -17.78
N TYR A 420 4.60 9.41 -18.59
CA TYR A 420 4.96 8.32 -19.49
C TYR A 420 4.69 8.78 -20.93
N PRO A 421 5.74 9.03 -21.74
CA PRO A 421 5.56 9.37 -23.14
C PRO A 421 4.99 8.18 -23.93
N PRO A 422 4.33 8.41 -25.07
CA PRO A 422 4.01 7.35 -26.01
C PRO A 422 5.28 6.63 -26.46
N HIS A 423 5.28 5.30 -26.44
CA HIS A 423 6.45 4.50 -26.81
C HIS A 423 6.07 3.23 -27.55
N ASN A 424 6.56 3.05 -28.77
CA ASN A 424 6.34 1.84 -29.57
C ASN A 424 7.57 1.57 -30.44
N LEU A 425 7.89 0.29 -30.66
CA LEU A 425 9.03 -0.13 -31.47
C LEU A 425 8.82 0.15 -32.97
N ILE A 426 7.58 0.07 -33.45
CA ILE A 426 7.20 0.09 -34.87
C ILE A 426 6.68 1.46 -35.28
N PHE A 427 5.98 2.17 -34.39
CA PHE A 427 5.28 3.40 -34.72
C PHE A 427 5.88 4.66 -34.07
N GLN A 428 5.68 5.79 -34.74
CA GLN A 428 5.94 7.13 -34.22
C GLN A 428 4.80 8.08 -34.62
N GLY A 429 4.68 9.20 -33.91
CA GLY A 429 3.64 10.19 -34.19
C GLY A 429 3.83 10.86 -35.55
N SER A 430 2.73 11.25 -36.19
CA SER A 430 2.76 12.05 -37.41
C SER A 430 3.41 13.42 -37.16
N SER A 431 4.02 14.01 -38.19
CA SER A 431 4.61 15.34 -38.08
C SER A 431 3.58 16.39 -37.64
N ASN A 432 3.95 17.23 -36.68
CA ASN A 432 3.11 18.28 -36.07
C ASN A 432 1.91 17.79 -35.23
N GLU A 433 1.79 16.50 -34.94
CA GLU A 433 0.81 15.97 -33.99
C GLU A 433 1.43 15.83 -32.59
N LYS A 434 0.66 16.10 -31.54
CA LYS A 434 1.02 15.80 -30.15
C LYS A 434 0.14 14.66 -29.63
N PRO A 435 0.58 13.83 -28.68
CA PRO A 435 -0.25 12.73 -28.21
C PRO A 435 -1.46 13.19 -27.39
N PRO A 436 -2.56 12.41 -27.39
CA PRO A 436 -3.60 12.55 -26.36
C PRO A 436 -3.00 12.22 -24.99
N LEU A 437 -3.56 12.80 -23.93
CA LEU A 437 -3.15 12.55 -22.55
C LEU A 437 -4.24 11.82 -21.78
N LEU A 438 -3.86 10.75 -21.07
CA LEU A 438 -4.64 10.17 -20.00
C LEU A 438 -4.03 10.57 -18.64
N VAL A 439 -4.75 11.39 -17.88
CA VAL A 439 -4.40 11.73 -16.49
C VAL A 439 -4.95 10.64 -15.58
N ARG A 440 -4.09 10.02 -14.78
CA ARG A 440 -4.45 9.04 -13.76
C ARG A 440 -4.24 9.63 -12.36
N THR A 441 -5.16 9.29 -11.46
CA THR A 441 -5.10 9.64 -10.03
C THR A 441 -5.36 8.39 -9.20
N HIS A 442 -4.50 8.17 -8.21
CA HIS A 442 -4.52 6.98 -7.35
C HIS A 442 -5.67 7.01 -6.33
N GLY A 443 -5.99 5.84 -5.76
CA GLY A 443 -6.88 5.69 -4.61
C GLY A 443 -6.25 6.15 -3.28
N GLY A 444 -6.90 5.91 -2.14
CA GLY A 444 -6.41 6.30 -0.82
C GLY A 444 -7.39 7.24 -0.10
N PRO A 445 -7.36 8.57 -0.35
CA PRO A 445 -6.41 9.33 -1.17
C PRO A 445 -5.04 9.54 -0.49
N THR A 446 -4.87 9.12 0.77
CA THR A 446 -3.58 9.15 1.48
C THR A 446 -2.73 7.93 1.09
N ASP A 447 -2.31 7.87 -0.16
CA ASP A 447 -1.37 6.90 -0.74
C ASP A 447 -0.52 7.61 -1.82
N GLU A 448 0.11 6.88 -2.73
CA GLU A 448 0.91 7.46 -3.80
C GLU A 448 0.98 6.63 -5.08
N ALA A 449 1.08 7.33 -6.21
CA ALA A 449 1.58 6.79 -7.47
C ALA A 449 3.07 6.46 -7.38
N ARG A 450 3.49 5.43 -8.12
CA ARG A 450 4.89 4.98 -8.20
C ARG A 450 5.34 4.79 -9.64
N GLY A 451 6.56 5.22 -9.94
CA GLY A 451 7.22 5.05 -11.23
C GLY A 451 7.79 3.64 -11.42
N VAL A 452 6.92 2.64 -11.50
CA VAL A 452 7.27 1.21 -11.69
C VAL A 452 6.62 0.66 -12.97
N LEU A 453 7.05 -0.52 -13.40
CA LEU A 453 6.48 -1.20 -14.56
C LEU A 453 5.04 -1.62 -14.26
N ASP A 454 4.11 -0.96 -14.94
CA ASP A 454 2.68 -1.19 -14.86
C ASP A 454 2.15 -1.43 -16.28
N LEU A 455 1.71 -2.66 -16.59
CA LEU A 455 1.23 -2.98 -17.93
C LEU A 455 -0.07 -2.25 -18.30
N SER A 456 -0.87 -1.81 -17.33
CA SER A 456 -2.04 -0.96 -17.61
C SER A 456 -1.59 0.37 -18.21
N VAL A 457 -0.47 0.94 -17.73
CA VAL A 457 0.17 2.12 -18.35
C VAL A 457 0.74 1.78 -19.72
N GLN A 458 1.47 0.65 -19.81
CA GLN A 458 2.09 0.25 -21.08
C GLN A 458 1.06 -0.05 -22.18
N TYR A 459 -0.14 -0.50 -21.80
CA TYR A 459 -1.25 -0.71 -22.73
C TYR A 459 -1.62 0.58 -23.49
N TRP A 460 -1.64 1.72 -22.78
CA TRP A 460 -1.93 3.02 -23.36
C TRP A 460 -0.72 3.62 -24.11
N THR A 461 0.46 3.63 -23.48
CA THR A 461 1.65 4.26 -24.04
C THR A 461 2.12 3.58 -25.32
N SER A 462 2.00 2.25 -25.39
CA SER A 462 2.28 1.47 -26.60
C SER A 462 1.32 1.73 -27.76
N ARG A 463 0.15 2.31 -27.49
CA ARG A 463 -0.86 2.69 -28.49
C ARG A 463 -0.79 4.15 -28.91
N GLY A 464 0.21 4.89 -28.45
CA GLY A 464 0.38 6.29 -28.83
C GLY A 464 -0.23 7.28 -27.84
N TRP A 465 -0.67 6.85 -26.66
CA TRP A 465 -1.14 7.77 -25.63
C TRP A 465 0.01 8.24 -24.74
N ALA A 466 -0.02 9.50 -24.34
CA ALA A 466 0.73 9.92 -23.16
C ALA A 466 -0.11 9.58 -21.92
N LEU A 467 0.56 9.19 -20.84
CA LEU A 467 -0.09 8.97 -19.55
C LEU A 467 0.66 9.77 -18.48
N VAL A 468 -0.07 10.32 -17.53
CA VAL A 468 0.54 10.93 -16.33
C VAL A 468 -0.15 10.44 -15.09
N ASP A 469 0.62 10.00 -14.11
CA ASP A 469 0.13 9.53 -12.81
C ASP A 469 0.44 10.58 -11.75
N VAL A 470 -0.60 11.21 -11.21
CA VAL A 470 -0.48 12.43 -10.39
C VAL A 470 -0.46 12.10 -8.90
N ASN A 471 0.59 12.57 -8.22
CA ASN A 471 0.67 12.64 -6.76
C ASN A 471 0.22 14.04 -6.31
N HIS A 472 -1.08 14.21 -6.15
CA HIS A 472 -1.70 15.47 -5.73
C HIS A 472 -1.38 15.80 -4.27
N GLY A 473 -1.51 17.06 -3.85
CA GLY A 473 -1.43 17.43 -2.44
C GLY A 473 -2.36 16.54 -1.61
N GLY A 474 -1.83 15.83 -0.60
CA GLY A 474 -2.51 14.72 0.06
C GLY A 474 -1.80 13.38 -0.05
N SER A 475 -1.04 13.15 -1.12
CA SER A 475 -0.31 11.90 -1.31
C SER A 475 0.75 11.69 -0.23
N ALA A 476 1.06 10.42 0.05
CA ALA A 476 2.19 10.03 0.89
C ALA A 476 3.52 10.13 0.12
N GLY A 477 4.65 9.93 0.81
CA GLY A 477 5.98 9.89 0.16
C GLY A 477 6.72 11.23 0.12
N TYR A 478 6.09 12.32 0.59
CA TYR A 478 6.59 13.70 0.47
C TYR A 478 6.56 14.49 1.79
N GLY A 479 6.44 13.81 2.94
CA GLY A 479 6.38 14.42 4.26
C GLY A 479 4.96 14.83 4.68
N ARG A 480 4.79 15.04 5.99
CA ARG A 480 3.54 15.43 6.64
C ARG A 480 2.94 16.69 6.02
N GLU A 481 3.75 17.72 5.76
CA GLU A 481 3.23 18.98 5.21
C GLU A 481 2.52 18.76 3.86
N PHE A 482 3.07 17.90 3.00
CA PHE A 482 2.45 17.57 1.71
C PHE A 482 1.20 16.70 1.89
N ARG A 483 1.25 15.70 2.78
CA ARG A 483 0.13 14.81 3.12
C ARG A 483 -1.06 15.56 3.72
N GLU A 484 -0.81 16.55 4.57
CA GLU A 484 -1.85 17.32 5.24
C GLU A 484 -2.51 18.38 4.35
N ARG A 485 -1.99 18.64 3.14
CA ARG A 485 -2.61 19.59 2.19
C ARG A 485 -4.06 19.23 1.83
N LEU A 486 -4.43 17.96 1.95
CA LEU A 486 -5.78 17.47 1.62
C LEU A 486 -6.77 17.60 2.77
N LEU A 487 -6.32 17.84 4.01
CA LEU A 487 -7.20 17.99 5.18
C LEU A 487 -8.18 19.15 4.97
N GLY A 488 -9.47 18.85 5.04
CA GLY A 488 -10.57 19.78 4.76
C GLY A 488 -10.62 20.28 3.31
N LYS A 489 -9.86 19.68 2.38
CA LYS A 489 -9.66 20.13 0.99
C LYS A 489 -9.87 19.05 -0.07
N TRP A 490 -10.34 17.86 0.30
CA TRP A 490 -10.67 16.81 -0.68
C TRP A 490 -11.83 17.25 -1.59
N GLY A 491 -11.69 17.04 -2.91
CA GLY A 491 -12.53 17.59 -3.96
C GLY A 491 -12.08 18.98 -4.46
N VAL A 492 -10.95 19.49 -3.94
CA VAL A 492 -10.40 20.80 -4.30
C VAL A 492 -8.93 20.68 -4.68
N VAL A 493 -8.08 20.21 -3.77
CA VAL A 493 -6.62 20.13 -3.99
C VAL A 493 -6.29 19.06 -5.03
N ASP A 494 -6.79 17.85 -4.83
CA ASP A 494 -6.75 16.73 -5.76
C ASP A 494 -7.23 17.10 -7.18
N VAL A 495 -8.37 17.77 -7.27
CA VAL A 495 -8.95 18.25 -8.54
C VAL A 495 -8.06 19.31 -9.20
N ASN A 496 -7.60 20.30 -8.43
CA ASN A 496 -6.77 21.38 -8.95
C ASN A 496 -5.41 20.88 -9.42
N ASP A 497 -4.77 19.99 -8.66
CA ASP A 497 -3.44 19.49 -8.98
C ASP A 497 -3.48 18.62 -10.24
N CYS A 498 -4.50 17.76 -10.42
CA CYS A 498 -4.70 17.01 -11.66
C CYS A 498 -4.87 17.94 -12.88
N CYS A 499 -5.65 19.01 -12.70
CA CYS A 499 -5.88 20.01 -13.75
C CYS A 499 -4.63 20.84 -14.07
N SER A 500 -3.87 21.23 -13.05
CA SER A 500 -2.58 21.92 -13.18
C SER A 500 -1.55 21.06 -13.89
N CYS A 501 -1.48 19.77 -13.56
CA CYS A 501 -0.59 18.83 -14.24
C CYS A 501 -0.90 18.72 -15.75
N ALA A 502 -2.17 18.53 -16.09
CA ALA A 502 -2.63 18.48 -17.48
C ALA A 502 -2.29 19.77 -18.24
N THR A 503 -2.59 20.92 -17.63
CA THR A 503 -2.32 22.25 -18.22
C THR A 503 -0.83 22.47 -18.43
N PHE A 504 0.00 22.14 -17.45
CA PHE A 504 1.45 22.24 -17.54
C PHE A 504 2.02 21.41 -18.69
N LEU A 505 1.54 20.18 -18.89
CA LEU A 505 1.96 19.32 -20.01
C LEU A 505 1.54 19.88 -21.38
N VAL A 506 0.40 20.57 -21.46
CA VAL A 506 -0.04 21.26 -22.69
C VAL A 506 0.86 22.48 -22.97
N GLU A 507 1.10 23.31 -21.97
CA GLU A 507 1.89 24.55 -22.07
C GLU A 507 3.35 24.28 -22.42
N THR A 508 3.93 23.22 -21.84
CA THR A 508 5.28 22.73 -22.17
C THR A 508 5.33 21.98 -23.51
N GLY A 509 4.19 21.87 -24.20
CA GLY A 509 4.09 21.34 -25.54
C GLY A 509 4.21 19.83 -25.66
N ARG A 510 4.06 19.10 -24.56
CA ARG A 510 4.22 17.64 -24.50
C ARG A 510 3.01 16.85 -24.98
N VAL A 511 1.81 17.43 -24.85
CA VAL A 511 0.55 16.76 -25.18
C VAL A 511 -0.41 17.69 -25.91
N ASP A 512 -1.44 17.12 -26.51
CA ASP A 512 -2.51 17.84 -27.20
C ASP A 512 -3.59 18.30 -26.22
N GLY A 513 -3.72 19.62 -26.02
CA GLY A 513 -4.72 20.22 -25.15
C GLY A 513 -6.17 20.03 -25.57
N GLN A 514 -6.43 19.54 -26.79
CA GLN A 514 -7.78 19.17 -27.23
C GLN A 514 -8.10 17.68 -27.06
N ARG A 515 -7.17 16.88 -26.54
CA ARG A 515 -7.35 15.43 -26.33
C ARG A 515 -6.87 15.00 -24.95
N LEU A 516 -7.45 15.61 -23.91
CA LEU A 516 -7.17 15.31 -22.51
C LEU A 516 -8.28 14.43 -21.94
N CYS A 517 -7.94 13.29 -21.36
CA CYS A 517 -8.85 12.39 -20.63
C CYS A 517 -8.36 12.22 -19.20
N ILE A 518 -9.26 11.83 -18.29
CA ILE A 518 -8.93 11.55 -16.88
C ILE A 518 -9.54 10.23 -16.43
N THR A 519 -8.81 9.48 -15.62
CA THR A 519 -9.24 8.23 -15.02
C THR A 519 -8.74 8.10 -13.59
N GLY A 520 -9.44 7.32 -12.78
CA GLY A 520 -9.02 7.01 -11.43
C GLY A 520 -9.93 6.00 -10.76
N GLU A 521 -9.43 5.46 -9.66
CA GLU A 521 -10.08 4.40 -8.92
C GLU A 521 -10.39 4.84 -7.49
N CYS A 522 -11.50 4.39 -6.90
CA CYS A 522 -11.89 4.74 -5.53
C CYS A 522 -11.88 6.28 -5.30
N ALA A 523 -10.99 6.79 -4.44
CA ALA A 523 -10.79 8.21 -4.20
C ALA A 523 -10.33 8.97 -5.47
N GLY A 524 -9.51 8.36 -6.32
CA GLY A 524 -9.17 8.88 -7.64
C GLY A 524 -10.36 8.83 -8.60
N GLY A 525 -11.27 7.89 -8.43
CA GLY A 525 -12.56 7.82 -9.14
C GLY A 525 -13.46 9.01 -8.79
N PHE A 526 -13.44 9.45 -7.52
CA PHE A 526 -14.06 10.70 -7.08
C PHE A 526 -13.38 11.93 -7.70
N THR A 527 -12.05 12.03 -7.62
CA THR A 527 -11.28 13.12 -8.24
C THR A 527 -11.59 13.23 -9.73
N THR A 528 -11.74 12.10 -10.41
CA THR A 528 -12.16 12.02 -11.82
C THR A 528 -13.53 12.66 -12.02
N LEU A 529 -14.55 12.20 -11.31
CA LEU A 529 -15.91 12.76 -11.43
C LEU A 529 -15.96 14.24 -11.04
N ALA A 530 -15.22 14.66 -10.02
CA ALA A 530 -15.13 16.05 -9.58
C ALA A 530 -14.42 16.93 -10.61
N CYS A 531 -13.35 16.46 -11.26
CA CYS A 531 -12.74 17.14 -12.38
C CYS A 531 -13.76 17.36 -13.52
N LEU A 532 -14.53 16.34 -13.89
CA LEU A 532 -15.51 16.43 -14.97
C LEU A 532 -16.73 17.30 -14.63
N ALA A 533 -17.12 17.36 -13.35
CA ALA A 533 -18.19 18.23 -12.87
C ALA A 533 -17.76 19.69 -12.72
N PHE A 534 -16.53 19.95 -12.26
CA PHE A 534 -16.13 21.28 -11.80
C PHE A 534 -15.09 21.97 -12.66
N ARG A 535 -14.51 21.29 -13.65
CA ARG A 535 -13.49 21.82 -14.55
C ARG A 535 -13.85 21.47 -15.99
N GLN A 536 -13.41 22.31 -16.93
CA GLN A 536 -13.71 22.17 -18.36
C GLN A 536 -12.44 21.89 -19.17
N ILE A 537 -11.59 21.02 -18.63
CA ILE A 537 -10.27 20.67 -19.19
C ILE A 537 -10.35 19.36 -19.98
N PHE A 538 -11.01 18.35 -19.41
CA PHE A 538 -11.05 17.00 -19.96
C PHE A 538 -12.19 16.80 -20.96
N LYS A 539 -11.94 15.96 -21.98
CA LYS A 539 -12.86 15.64 -23.09
C LYS A 539 -13.55 14.30 -22.92
N ALA A 540 -13.13 13.48 -21.97
CA ALA A 540 -13.81 12.27 -21.51
C ALA A 540 -13.20 11.84 -20.17
N GLY A 541 -13.88 10.96 -19.43
CA GLY A 541 -13.24 10.27 -18.31
C GLY A 541 -13.87 8.94 -17.92
N ALA A 542 -13.10 8.18 -17.15
CA ALA A 542 -13.46 6.85 -16.67
C ALA A 542 -13.32 6.78 -15.14
N SER A 543 -14.40 6.47 -14.43
CA SER A 543 -14.38 6.33 -12.98
C SER A 543 -14.57 4.86 -12.60
N LEU A 544 -13.61 4.31 -11.85
CA LEU A 544 -13.66 2.93 -11.36
C LEU A 544 -14.01 2.97 -9.86
N TYR A 545 -15.14 2.35 -9.49
CA TYR A 545 -15.68 2.29 -8.12
C TYR A 545 -15.52 3.62 -7.37
N GLY A 546 -15.82 4.71 -8.10
CA GLY A 546 -15.59 6.07 -7.65
C GLY A 546 -16.79 6.64 -6.90
N ILE A 547 -16.52 7.67 -6.08
CA ILE A 547 -17.54 8.28 -5.23
C ILE A 547 -18.17 9.46 -5.98
N ALA A 548 -19.50 9.48 -6.02
CA ALA A 548 -20.27 10.57 -6.63
C ALA A 548 -20.96 11.46 -5.58
N ASP A 549 -21.27 10.90 -4.42
CA ASP A 549 -21.94 11.53 -3.28
C ASP A 549 -21.15 11.26 -1.99
N LEU A 550 -20.45 12.29 -1.52
CA LEU A 550 -19.67 12.23 -0.27
C LEU A 550 -20.57 12.05 0.95
N ALA A 551 -21.76 12.65 0.96
CA ALA A 551 -22.67 12.55 2.11
C ALA A 551 -23.25 11.14 2.22
N SER A 552 -23.64 10.55 1.08
CA SER A 552 -24.07 9.15 1.04
C SER A 552 -22.93 8.19 1.39
N LEU A 553 -21.69 8.45 0.94
CA LEU A 553 -20.54 7.63 1.31
C LEU A 553 -20.32 7.68 2.83
N ARG A 554 -20.27 8.88 3.41
CA ARG A 554 -20.09 9.08 4.85
C ARG A 554 -21.17 8.38 5.68
N ALA A 555 -22.42 8.34 5.20
CA ALA A 555 -23.52 7.65 5.87
C ALA A 555 -23.41 6.12 5.78
N PHE A 556 -22.81 5.60 4.71
CA PHE A 556 -22.56 4.17 4.51
C PHE A 556 -21.31 3.68 5.24
N ALA A 557 -20.30 4.54 5.35
CA ALA A 557 -19.00 4.24 5.94
C ALA A 557 -19.11 3.77 7.40
N ARG A 558 -18.20 2.88 7.79
CA ARG A 558 -18.01 2.53 9.20
C ARG A 558 -17.54 3.76 9.98
N LYS A 559 -17.65 3.70 11.30
CA LYS A 559 -17.35 4.84 12.18
C LYS A 559 -15.97 5.46 11.92
N GLY A 560 -14.91 4.66 11.84
CA GLY A 560 -13.55 5.14 11.56
C GLY A 560 -13.42 5.82 10.20
N ASP A 561 -13.90 5.15 9.16
CA ASP A 561 -13.86 5.63 7.78
C ASP A 561 -14.69 6.93 7.62
N ALA A 562 -15.81 7.06 8.34
CA ALA A 562 -16.62 8.27 8.36
C ALA A 562 -15.86 9.48 8.95
N TYR A 563 -15.05 9.28 10.00
CA TYR A 563 -14.21 10.35 10.54
C TYR A 563 -13.06 10.72 9.59
N TYR A 564 -12.50 9.73 8.88
CA TYR A 564 -11.51 10.01 7.84
C TYR A 564 -12.10 10.89 6.73
N ILE A 565 -13.31 10.55 6.25
CA ILE A 565 -14.03 11.38 5.28
C ILE A 565 -14.30 12.79 5.87
N ASP A 566 -14.72 12.91 7.13
CA ASP A 566 -14.93 14.21 7.79
C ASP A 566 -13.64 15.05 7.83
N ASN A 567 -12.51 14.45 8.18
CA ASN A 567 -11.22 15.14 8.22
C ASN A 567 -10.80 15.64 6.83
N LEU A 568 -11.07 14.88 5.77
CA LEU A 568 -10.72 15.21 4.40
C LEU A 568 -11.67 16.24 3.75
N VAL A 569 -12.98 16.07 3.94
CA VAL A 569 -14.00 16.94 3.33
C VAL A 569 -14.15 18.25 4.12
N GLY A 570 -14.17 18.16 5.45
CA GLY A 570 -14.41 19.29 6.35
C GLY A 570 -15.87 19.38 6.78
N ASN A 571 -16.55 20.49 6.48
CA ASN A 571 -17.87 20.79 7.02
C ASN A 571 -19.03 20.33 6.12
N GLU A 572 -20.27 20.40 6.63
CA GLU A 572 -21.49 20.01 5.92
C GLU A 572 -21.67 20.72 4.56
N GLN A 573 -21.29 22.00 4.48
CA GLN A 573 -21.33 22.74 3.22
C GLN A 573 -20.38 22.14 2.17
N ALA A 574 -19.18 21.74 2.59
CA ALA A 574 -18.21 21.10 1.71
C ALA A 574 -18.70 19.75 1.15
N TYR A 575 -19.43 18.96 1.94
CA TYR A 575 -20.05 17.72 1.44
C TYR A 575 -20.97 17.98 0.25
N PHE A 576 -21.80 19.03 0.33
CA PHE A 576 -22.69 19.39 -0.78
C PHE A 576 -21.90 19.95 -1.97
N GLU A 577 -21.04 20.95 -1.73
CA GLU A 577 -20.32 21.70 -2.77
C GLU A 577 -19.33 20.85 -3.57
N ARG A 578 -18.84 19.76 -3.00
CA ARG A 578 -17.78 18.94 -3.59
C ARG A 578 -18.26 17.60 -4.11
N SER A 579 -19.52 17.22 -3.86
CA SER A 579 -20.09 15.99 -4.42
C SER A 579 -20.50 16.18 -5.88
N PRO A 580 -19.89 15.45 -6.84
CA PRO A 580 -20.20 15.59 -8.27
C PRO A 580 -21.69 15.41 -8.60
N ILE A 581 -22.40 14.57 -7.85
CA ILE A 581 -23.82 14.29 -8.09
C ILE A 581 -24.70 15.54 -8.00
N ASN A 582 -24.35 16.49 -7.11
CA ASN A 582 -25.13 17.71 -6.89
C ASN A 582 -25.01 18.71 -8.04
N PHE A 583 -24.09 18.44 -8.98
CA PHE A 583 -23.77 19.33 -10.09
C PHE A 583 -23.72 18.59 -11.42
N ALA A 584 -24.57 17.57 -11.59
CA ALA A 584 -24.68 16.80 -12.83
C ALA A 584 -24.89 17.70 -14.07
N GLU A 585 -25.54 18.86 -13.90
CA GLU A 585 -25.74 19.88 -14.94
C GLU A 585 -24.46 20.55 -15.43
N ARG A 586 -23.31 20.32 -14.79
CA ARG A 586 -22.01 20.88 -15.21
C ARG A 586 -21.12 19.95 -16.03
N PHE A 587 -21.42 18.64 -16.08
CA PHE A 587 -20.71 17.71 -16.96
C PHE A 587 -20.84 18.13 -18.43
N THR A 588 -19.82 18.03 -19.26
CA THR A 588 -19.91 18.45 -20.68
C THR A 588 -19.37 17.42 -21.65
N CYS A 589 -18.91 16.29 -21.15
CA CYS A 589 -18.20 15.29 -21.94
C CYS A 589 -18.63 13.85 -21.57
N PRO A 590 -18.29 12.86 -22.41
CA PRO A 590 -18.62 11.46 -22.17
C PRO A 590 -17.98 10.90 -20.90
N VAL A 591 -18.72 10.02 -20.21
CA VAL A 591 -18.26 9.35 -18.98
C VAL A 591 -18.49 7.84 -19.07
N ILE A 592 -17.53 7.03 -18.61
CA ILE A 592 -17.74 5.60 -18.38
C ILE A 592 -17.48 5.26 -16.92
N LEU A 593 -18.31 4.37 -16.36
CA LEU A 593 -18.29 3.97 -14.97
C LEU A 593 -18.12 2.46 -14.88
N PHE A 594 -17.25 2.00 -13.98
CA PHE A 594 -17.00 0.59 -13.70
C PHE A 594 -17.23 0.32 -12.22
N GLN A 595 -17.94 -0.75 -11.86
CA GLN A 595 -18.30 -1.02 -10.46
C GLN A 595 -18.38 -2.51 -10.16
N GLY A 596 -17.75 -2.95 -9.07
CA GLY A 596 -17.95 -4.29 -8.51
C GLY A 596 -19.21 -4.33 -7.65
N LEU A 597 -20.02 -5.39 -7.76
CA LEU A 597 -21.29 -5.51 -7.04
C LEU A 597 -21.15 -5.95 -5.58
N GLU A 598 -19.99 -6.50 -5.19
CA GLU A 598 -19.67 -6.89 -3.80
C GLU A 598 -18.80 -5.85 -3.08
N ASP A 599 -18.72 -4.63 -3.63
CA ASP A 599 -17.94 -3.54 -3.07
C ASP A 599 -18.49 -3.06 -1.71
N THR A 600 -17.72 -3.30 -0.66
CA THR A 600 -18.03 -2.89 0.73
C THR A 600 -17.40 -1.56 1.13
N VAL A 601 -16.65 -0.91 0.24
CA VAL A 601 -15.96 0.37 0.49
C VAL A 601 -16.72 1.51 -0.19
N VAL A 602 -17.01 1.36 -1.49
CA VAL A 602 -17.81 2.31 -2.28
C VAL A 602 -19.04 1.58 -2.83
N PRO A 603 -20.23 1.79 -2.26
CA PRO A 603 -21.40 1.00 -2.62
C PRO A 603 -21.82 1.25 -4.08
N PRO A 604 -22.30 0.22 -4.81
CA PRO A 604 -22.68 0.35 -6.23
C PRO A 604 -23.71 1.45 -6.54
N ASP A 605 -24.50 1.84 -5.56
CA ASP A 605 -25.47 2.93 -5.67
C ASP A 605 -24.81 4.28 -6.02
N GLN A 606 -23.53 4.48 -5.68
CA GLN A 606 -22.75 5.65 -6.09
C GLN A 606 -22.67 5.75 -7.61
N ALA A 607 -22.24 4.65 -8.28
CA ALA A 607 -22.12 4.58 -9.72
C ALA A 607 -23.48 4.66 -10.42
N ARG A 608 -24.51 3.96 -9.91
CA ARG A 608 -25.87 3.99 -10.47
C ARG A 608 -26.49 5.38 -10.43
N THR A 609 -26.30 6.10 -9.32
CA THR A 609 -26.89 7.42 -9.11
C THR A 609 -26.32 8.45 -10.08
N ILE A 610 -24.99 8.50 -10.24
CA ILE A 610 -24.35 9.42 -11.18
C ILE A 610 -24.58 9.02 -12.64
N TYR A 611 -24.60 7.72 -12.95
CA TYR A 611 -24.98 7.22 -14.27
C TYR A 611 -26.34 7.78 -14.70
N LYS A 612 -27.34 7.63 -13.83
CA LYS A 612 -28.70 8.11 -14.10
C LYS A 612 -28.72 9.63 -14.29
N ALA A 613 -28.07 10.39 -13.42
CA ALA A 613 -28.04 11.84 -13.51
C ALA A 613 -27.40 12.36 -14.83
N ILE A 614 -26.28 11.75 -15.25
CA ILE A 614 -25.60 12.10 -16.51
C ILE A 614 -26.44 11.67 -17.73
N LYS A 615 -27.10 10.52 -17.64
CA LYS A 615 -27.98 10.01 -18.69
C LYS A 615 -29.22 10.88 -18.87
N ASP A 616 -29.88 11.28 -17.79
CA ASP A 616 -31.06 12.13 -17.79
C ASP A 616 -30.76 13.53 -18.36
N LYS A 617 -29.52 14.00 -18.21
CA LYS A 617 -29.00 15.20 -18.87
C LYS A 617 -28.82 15.06 -20.38
N GLY A 618 -28.71 13.83 -20.90
CA GLY A 618 -28.52 13.55 -22.33
C GLY A 618 -27.06 13.50 -22.78
N LEU A 619 -26.10 13.32 -21.87
CA LEU A 619 -24.70 13.08 -22.24
C LEU A 619 -24.44 11.59 -22.52
N PRO A 620 -23.48 11.26 -23.40
CA PRO A 620 -23.03 9.88 -23.58
C PRO A 620 -22.44 9.34 -22.28
N VAL A 621 -23.06 8.30 -21.73
CA VAL A 621 -22.60 7.65 -20.49
C VAL A 621 -22.82 6.15 -20.54
N ALA A 622 -21.85 5.39 -20.02
CA ALA A 622 -21.92 3.95 -19.85
C ALA A 622 -21.65 3.56 -18.38
N LEU A 623 -22.32 2.50 -17.92
CA LEU A 623 -22.09 1.87 -16.63
C LEU A 623 -21.90 0.38 -16.88
N VAL A 624 -20.78 -0.16 -16.40
CA VAL A 624 -20.42 -1.58 -16.45
C VAL A 624 -20.33 -2.08 -15.02
N GLU A 625 -21.17 -3.05 -14.68
CA GLU A 625 -21.22 -3.66 -13.35
C GLU A 625 -20.69 -5.09 -13.43
N TYR A 626 -19.84 -5.47 -12.48
CA TYR A 626 -19.23 -6.80 -12.41
C TYR A 626 -19.76 -7.56 -11.18
N GLU A 627 -20.45 -8.67 -11.43
CA GLU A 627 -20.96 -9.57 -10.39
C GLU A 627 -19.81 -10.36 -9.75
N GLY A 628 -19.83 -10.52 -8.43
CA GLY A 628 -18.80 -11.25 -7.71
C GLY A 628 -17.46 -10.51 -7.56
N GLU A 629 -17.36 -9.27 -8.04
CA GLU A 629 -16.18 -8.43 -7.87
C GLU A 629 -16.30 -7.55 -6.61
N PRO A 630 -15.27 -7.53 -5.73
CA PRO A 630 -15.23 -6.65 -4.58
C PRO A 630 -14.79 -5.23 -4.99
N HIS A 631 -14.30 -4.43 -4.03
CA HIS A 631 -13.87 -3.05 -4.29
C HIS A 631 -12.74 -2.94 -5.33
N VAL A 632 -11.80 -3.89 -5.34
CA VAL A 632 -10.74 -4.00 -6.33
C VAL A 632 -11.02 -5.25 -7.16
N PHE A 633 -10.96 -5.14 -8.50
CA PHE A 633 -11.26 -6.27 -9.37
C PHE A 633 -10.20 -7.38 -9.24
N ARG A 634 -10.64 -8.63 -9.14
CA ARG A 634 -9.78 -9.79 -8.86
C ARG A 634 -10.03 -11.00 -9.76
N LYS A 635 -11.13 -11.06 -10.51
CA LYS A 635 -11.52 -12.24 -11.31
C LYS A 635 -11.42 -11.97 -12.80
N LEU A 636 -11.16 -13.05 -13.55
CA LEU A 636 -11.26 -13.06 -15.01
C LEU A 636 -12.75 -13.25 -15.36
N THR A 637 -13.34 -12.27 -16.06
CA THR A 637 -14.76 -12.30 -16.48
C THR A 637 -14.95 -12.78 -17.90
#